data_AF-A0A7Y5SSZ0-F1
#
_entry.id   AF-A0A7Y5SSZ0-F1
#
_cell.length_a   1.000
_cell.length_b   1.000
_cell.length_c   1.000
_cell.angle_alpha   90.00
_cell.angle_beta   90.00
_cell.angle_gamma   90.00
#
_symmetry.space_group_name_H-M   'P 1'
#
loop_
_entity.id
_entity.type
_entity.pdbx_description
1 polymer ?
#
loop_
_entity_poly.entity_id
_entity_poly.type
_entity_poly.pdbx_seq_one_letter_code
_entity_poly.pdbx_strand_id
1 'polypeptide(L)'
;MNRRLILVLVASCGMAVTGGLAQAQDAPPQKVAVRSADDLPRHSYTIEGKASEFLLSDAPFKAFMAKVKADVEGDLAKYDIQDKATLQQYLGLLQSVAMIEGRLDDAAAYVEQIKSVETKESKKLMAGHVLASIIAGRKAGKDQFEATFKRELNARVSALPWTVVREDVLQARGRSQIMRRELLMGSMAAQLDPVVAQLNGQITNEIAWPLVSVRASVDVMLDLQPMIAEVYTTIIDAKEAGVAPAKDIWSPNEIALSDKDVVKPVVVGIWDSGVDVPIFKGRLFVNAAETMNGKDDDANGFVDDVNGIAYDLHANAIPELLHPTGEMTNDLTLVTQHTKGFLDLQAGVESPEAGALRAHMGAITQENVKGFLEDLSLYGNYSHGTHVAGIAAEGNPGIRILPARITFDFRMIPTVTPSVEQAKKEAKAALDTVAYFRKAGVRVVNMSWGGDRKSIEVALEQKGVGSSPEERAAMSREIFAIQRDALDQAMRGAPEILFVAAAGNSDNDNEFAELIPSGLSLPNMMTVGAIDRSGKPTSFTTFGKNVTLYANGFEVNSYVPGGQKMKFSGTSMAAPNAANVAAKMLAVNPELTTQQLIDLISAGADPMPGQEGRFIINPRKSVEMARQAGNK
;
A
#
# COMPACT_ATOMS: atom_id res chain seq x y z
N MET A 1 -19.59 46.77 -51.96
CA MET A 1 -20.99 46.99 -51.54
C MET A 1 -21.79 45.75 -51.94
N ASN A 2 -22.38 45.06 -50.97
CA ASN A 2 -23.52 44.15 -51.08
C ASN A 2 -23.57 42.98 -52.11
N ARG A 3 -23.87 41.81 -51.51
CA ARG A 3 -24.81 40.76 -51.96
C ARG A 3 -24.37 39.73 -53.02
N ARG A 4 -24.10 38.53 -52.48
CA ARG A 4 -24.87 37.27 -52.63
C ARG A 4 -25.36 36.83 -54.03
N LEU A 5 -25.02 35.56 -54.28
CA LEU A 5 -25.77 34.49 -54.97
C LEU A 5 -26.00 34.63 -56.47
N ILE A 6 -25.41 33.71 -57.25
CA ILE A 6 -26.09 32.99 -58.32
C ILE A 6 -25.67 31.51 -58.29
N LEU A 7 -26.68 30.67 -58.07
CA LEU A 7 -26.79 29.24 -58.28
C LEU A 7 -26.77 28.96 -59.81
N VAL A 8 -26.45 27.74 -60.25
CA VAL A 8 -27.19 26.98 -61.32
C VAL A 8 -26.32 26.19 -62.33
N LEU A 9 -26.69 24.89 -62.45
CA LEU A 9 -26.53 23.91 -63.54
C LEU A 9 -25.10 23.40 -63.84
N VAL A 10 -24.86 22.10 -64.06
CA VAL A 10 -25.53 21.24 -65.05
C VAL A 10 -25.62 19.79 -64.57
N ALA A 11 -26.80 19.20 -64.78
CA ALA A 11 -27.04 17.76 -64.76
C ALA A 11 -26.66 17.13 -66.10
N SER A 12 -26.05 15.95 -66.07
CA SER A 12 -26.15 14.96 -67.15
C SER A 12 -26.03 13.55 -66.58
N CYS A 13 -27.11 12.80 -66.76
CA CYS A 13 -27.30 11.40 -66.40
C CYS A 13 -26.30 10.46 -67.08
N GLY A 14 -25.94 9.38 -66.37
CA GLY A 14 -25.25 8.22 -66.91
C GLY A 14 -25.46 6.99 -66.01
N MET A 15 -26.51 6.23 -66.33
CA MET A 15 -26.72 4.78 -66.14
C MET A 15 -26.20 4.05 -64.88
N ALA A 16 -27.19 3.62 -64.10
CA ALA A 16 -27.32 2.46 -63.22
C ALA A 16 -26.14 1.47 -63.10
N VAL A 17 -25.64 1.35 -61.86
CA VAL A 17 -25.14 0.10 -61.28
C VAL A 17 -25.95 -0.16 -60.01
N THR A 18 -26.57 -1.33 -59.94
CA THR A 18 -27.27 -1.85 -58.76
C THR A 18 -26.27 -2.09 -57.63
N GLY A 19 -26.15 -1.13 -56.71
CA GLY A 19 -25.41 -1.27 -55.46
C GLY A 19 -26.38 -1.56 -54.31
N GLY A 20 -26.20 -2.69 -53.65
CA GLY A 20 -26.98 -3.07 -52.48
C GLY A 20 -26.92 -2.02 -51.38
N LEU A 21 -28.03 -1.89 -50.65
CA LEU A 21 -28.09 -1.17 -49.37
C LEU A 21 -27.17 -1.89 -48.37
N ALA A 22 -25.89 -1.55 -48.38
CA ALA A 22 -25.05 -1.75 -47.22
C ALA A 22 -25.48 -0.70 -46.20
N GLN A 23 -26.17 -1.14 -45.14
CA GLN A 23 -26.27 -0.36 -43.91
C GLN A 23 -24.84 0.01 -43.52
N ALA A 24 -24.53 1.32 -43.54
CA ALA A 24 -23.37 1.82 -42.85
C ALA A 24 -23.55 1.43 -41.38
N GLN A 25 -22.79 0.45 -40.91
CA GLN A 25 -22.58 0.27 -39.49
C GLN A 25 -21.90 1.56 -39.03
N ASP A 26 -22.65 2.40 -38.31
CA ASP A 26 -22.07 3.53 -37.60
C ASP A 26 -20.86 3.03 -36.82
N ALA A 27 -19.69 3.60 -37.11
CA ALA A 27 -18.50 3.31 -36.33
C ALA A 27 -18.84 3.59 -34.86
N PRO A 28 -18.48 2.69 -33.92
CA PRO A 28 -18.78 2.90 -32.52
C PRO A 28 -18.23 4.27 -32.10
N PRO A 29 -18.98 5.06 -31.31
CA PRO A 29 -18.56 6.39 -30.89
C PRO A 29 -17.17 6.30 -30.27
N GLN A 30 -16.26 7.17 -30.70
CA GLN A 30 -14.90 7.19 -30.21
C GLN A 30 -14.93 7.50 -28.71
N LYS A 31 -14.46 6.53 -27.90
CA LYS A 31 -14.39 6.68 -26.44
C LYS A 31 -13.48 7.85 -26.05
N VAL A 32 -13.80 8.50 -24.93
CA VAL A 32 -13.00 9.59 -24.36
C VAL A 32 -11.78 9.00 -23.67
N ALA A 33 -10.57 9.36 -24.11
CA ALA A 33 -9.33 8.88 -23.51
C ALA A 33 -9.15 9.38 -22.08
N VAL A 34 -8.90 8.46 -21.14
CA VAL A 34 -8.61 8.75 -19.73
C VAL A 34 -7.09 8.85 -19.56
N ARG A 35 -6.61 10.02 -19.17
CA ARG A 35 -5.18 10.31 -18.93
C ARG A 35 -4.86 10.38 -17.45
N SER A 36 -5.85 10.61 -16.62
CA SER A 36 -5.76 10.64 -15.16
C SER A 36 -7.08 10.19 -14.54
N ALA A 37 -7.06 9.86 -13.24
CA ALA A 37 -8.28 9.55 -12.49
C ALA A 37 -9.31 10.71 -12.51
N ASP A 38 -8.91 11.95 -12.79
CA ASP A 38 -9.82 13.10 -12.86
C ASP A 38 -10.66 13.15 -14.13
N ASP A 39 -10.28 12.42 -15.19
CA ASP A 39 -11.06 12.38 -16.43
C ASP A 39 -12.30 11.48 -16.31
N LEU A 40 -12.39 10.70 -15.23
CA LEU A 40 -13.52 9.82 -14.94
C LEU A 40 -14.63 10.56 -14.19
N PRO A 41 -15.90 10.24 -14.47
CA PRO A 41 -17.02 10.85 -13.79
C PRO A 41 -17.07 10.41 -12.33
N ARG A 42 -17.56 11.33 -11.49
CA ARG A 42 -17.82 11.06 -10.08
C ARG A 42 -19.31 10.88 -9.89
N HIS A 43 -19.71 9.71 -9.40
CA HIS A 43 -21.11 9.39 -9.17
C HIS A 43 -21.49 9.63 -7.70
N SER A 44 -22.75 9.99 -7.46
CA SER A 44 -23.29 10.22 -6.12
C SER A 44 -24.63 9.52 -5.95
N TYR A 45 -24.85 8.99 -4.75
CA TYR A 45 -26.01 8.19 -4.41
C TYR A 45 -26.60 8.68 -3.09
N THR A 46 -27.86 8.32 -2.84
CA THR A 46 -28.53 8.58 -1.57
C THR A 46 -28.98 7.26 -0.98
N ILE A 47 -28.61 7.03 0.28
CA ILE A 47 -29.05 5.88 1.07
C ILE A 47 -29.76 6.35 2.34
N GLU A 48 -30.67 5.53 2.85
CA GLU A 48 -31.43 5.83 4.08
C GLU A 48 -30.88 5.03 5.27
N GLY A 49 -30.85 5.66 6.44
CA GLY A 49 -30.40 5.03 7.67
C GLY A 49 -28.88 4.85 7.75
N LYS A 50 -28.44 3.89 8.57
CA LYS A 50 -27.02 3.56 8.73
C LYS A 50 -26.52 2.74 7.54
N ALA A 51 -25.25 2.92 7.17
CA ALA A 51 -24.63 2.16 6.09
C ALA A 51 -24.64 0.65 6.38
N SER A 52 -24.33 0.26 7.63
CA SER A 52 -24.30 -1.12 8.10
C SER A 52 -25.67 -1.80 8.06
N GLU A 53 -26.74 -1.05 8.34
CA GLU A 53 -28.13 -1.53 8.27
C GLU A 53 -28.63 -1.57 6.81
N PHE A 54 -28.35 -0.50 6.05
CA PHE A 54 -28.68 -0.40 4.63
C PHE A 54 -28.05 -1.51 3.80
N LEU A 55 -26.79 -1.85 4.10
CA LEU A 55 -26.06 -2.96 3.49
C LEU A 55 -26.82 -4.28 3.59
N LEU A 56 -27.59 -4.51 4.66
CA LEU A 56 -28.36 -5.73 4.88
C LEU A 56 -29.80 -5.63 4.37
N SER A 57 -30.25 -4.45 3.95
CA SER A 57 -31.57 -4.26 3.35
C SER A 57 -31.67 -5.00 2.01
N ASP A 58 -32.87 -5.46 1.65
CA ASP A 58 -33.04 -6.29 0.45
C ASP A 58 -33.44 -5.44 -0.77
N ALA A 59 -34.71 -5.03 -0.85
CA ALA A 59 -35.20 -4.21 -1.96
C ALA A 59 -34.49 -2.84 -2.10
N PRO A 60 -34.23 -2.07 -1.02
CA PRO A 60 -33.53 -0.79 -1.14
C PRO A 60 -32.10 -0.97 -1.68
N PHE A 61 -31.36 -1.95 -1.17
CA PHE A 61 -30.01 -2.24 -1.63
C PHE A 61 -29.97 -2.67 -3.11
N LYS A 62 -30.90 -3.52 -3.55
CA LYS A 62 -31.01 -3.93 -4.96
C LYS A 62 -31.25 -2.75 -5.89
N ALA A 63 -32.13 -1.82 -5.51
CA ALA A 63 -32.39 -0.61 -6.29
C ALA A 63 -31.17 0.30 -6.37
N PHE A 64 -30.44 0.47 -5.27
CA PHE A 64 -29.17 1.19 -5.23
C PHE A 64 -28.09 0.54 -6.10
N MET A 65 -27.90 -0.77 -5.97
CA MET A 65 -26.93 -1.54 -6.75
C MET A 65 -27.22 -1.46 -8.25
N ALA A 66 -28.49 -1.45 -8.66
CA ALA A 66 -28.87 -1.29 -10.07
C ALA A 66 -28.44 0.07 -10.65
N LYS A 67 -28.51 1.15 -9.85
CA LYS A 67 -27.99 2.47 -10.25
C LYS A 67 -26.46 2.45 -10.38
N VAL A 68 -25.77 1.93 -9.35
CA VAL A 68 -24.30 1.78 -9.37
C VAL A 68 -23.84 1.00 -10.60
N LYS A 69 -24.51 -0.11 -10.92
CA LYS A 69 -24.23 -0.91 -12.11
C LYS A 69 -24.39 -0.10 -13.40
N ALA A 70 -25.50 0.62 -13.55
CA ALA A 70 -25.78 1.41 -14.75
C ALA A 70 -24.75 2.52 -14.97
N ASP A 71 -24.32 3.18 -13.90
CA ASP A 71 -23.29 4.22 -13.95
C ASP A 71 -21.95 3.64 -14.41
N VAL A 72 -21.53 2.52 -13.83
CA VAL A 72 -20.27 1.81 -14.16
C VAL A 72 -20.27 1.28 -15.60
N GLU A 73 -21.39 0.71 -16.06
CA GLU A 73 -21.54 0.27 -17.45
C GLU A 73 -21.53 1.47 -18.41
N GLY A 74 -22.16 2.59 -18.03
CA GLY A 74 -22.14 3.84 -18.80
C GLY A 74 -20.74 4.43 -18.95
N ASP A 75 -19.95 4.39 -17.89
CA ASP A 75 -18.56 4.85 -17.90
C ASP A 75 -17.69 4.00 -18.80
N LEU A 76 -17.77 2.66 -18.68
CA LEU A 76 -17.04 1.74 -19.56
C LEU A 76 -17.44 1.89 -21.04
N ALA A 77 -18.68 2.28 -21.32
CA ALA A 77 -19.14 2.57 -22.68
C ALA A 77 -18.57 3.89 -23.21
N LYS A 78 -18.44 4.92 -22.36
CA LYS A 78 -18.06 6.28 -22.76
C LYS A 78 -16.54 6.53 -22.74
N TYR A 79 -15.80 5.93 -21.82
CA TYR A 79 -14.40 6.24 -21.54
C TYR A 79 -13.47 5.08 -21.93
N ASP A 80 -12.33 5.42 -22.55
CA ASP A 80 -11.22 4.51 -22.81
C ASP A 80 -10.28 4.52 -21.60
N ILE A 81 -10.56 3.62 -20.66
CA ILE A 81 -9.80 3.46 -19.41
C ILE A 81 -8.57 2.59 -19.70
N GLN A 82 -7.44 3.24 -19.97
CA GLN A 82 -6.18 2.55 -20.27
C GLN A 82 -5.42 2.12 -19.01
N ASP A 83 -5.67 2.78 -17.88
CA ASP A 83 -5.11 2.36 -16.60
C ASP A 83 -5.71 1.02 -16.16
N LYS A 84 -4.84 0.03 -16.02
CA LYS A 84 -5.23 -1.36 -15.77
C LYS A 84 -5.83 -1.53 -14.39
N ALA A 85 -5.27 -0.86 -13.37
CA ALA A 85 -5.77 -0.95 -12.01
C ALA A 85 -7.20 -0.39 -11.91
N THR A 86 -7.44 0.78 -12.49
CA THR A 86 -8.77 1.40 -12.56
C THR A 86 -9.74 0.52 -13.33
N LEU A 87 -9.36 0.02 -14.51
CA LEU A 87 -10.22 -0.88 -15.28
C LEU A 87 -10.56 -2.16 -14.51
N GLN A 88 -9.60 -2.74 -13.78
CA GLN A 88 -9.85 -3.89 -12.91
C GLN A 88 -10.85 -3.58 -11.78
N GLN A 89 -10.84 -2.37 -11.21
CA GLN A 89 -11.83 -1.95 -10.20
C GLN A 89 -13.25 -1.92 -10.77
N TYR A 90 -13.44 -1.31 -11.94
CA TYR A 90 -14.74 -1.28 -12.63
C TYR A 90 -15.25 -2.70 -12.91
N LEU A 91 -14.41 -3.56 -13.48
CA LEU A 91 -14.76 -4.94 -13.80
C LEU A 91 -15.03 -5.77 -12.53
N GLY A 92 -14.25 -5.57 -11.46
CA GLY A 92 -14.43 -6.25 -10.18
C GLY A 92 -15.73 -5.87 -9.46
N LEU A 93 -16.16 -4.61 -9.62
CA LEU A 93 -17.46 -4.17 -9.13
C LEU A 93 -18.61 -4.83 -9.91
N LEU A 94 -18.54 -4.87 -11.25
CA LEU A 94 -19.54 -5.54 -12.07
C LEU A 94 -19.58 -7.06 -11.82
N GLN A 95 -18.42 -7.67 -11.55
CA GLN A 95 -18.34 -9.05 -11.06
C GLN A 95 -19.10 -9.20 -9.74
N SER A 96 -18.89 -8.30 -8.77
CA SER A 96 -19.57 -8.34 -7.47
C SER A 96 -21.09 -8.21 -7.62
N VAL A 97 -21.56 -7.28 -8.47
CA VAL A 97 -22.98 -7.15 -8.81
C VAL A 97 -23.53 -8.45 -9.42
N ALA A 98 -22.83 -9.03 -10.40
CA ALA A 98 -23.24 -10.29 -11.02
C ALA A 98 -23.29 -11.46 -10.02
N MET A 99 -22.37 -11.50 -9.06
CA MET A 99 -22.39 -12.50 -7.98
C MET A 99 -23.62 -12.35 -7.07
N ILE A 100 -23.96 -11.12 -6.65
CA ILE A 100 -25.15 -10.84 -5.83
C ILE A 100 -26.43 -11.22 -6.59
N GLU A 101 -26.52 -10.90 -7.88
CA GLU A 101 -27.67 -11.24 -8.73
C GLU A 101 -27.74 -12.72 -9.14
N GLY A 102 -26.74 -13.53 -8.76
CA GLY A 102 -26.65 -14.94 -9.13
C GLY A 102 -26.31 -15.20 -10.60
N ARG A 103 -25.93 -14.17 -11.36
CA ARG A 103 -25.49 -14.23 -12.77
C ARG A 103 -24.04 -14.70 -12.86
N LEU A 104 -23.79 -15.94 -12.45
CA LEU A 104 -22.41 -16.43 -12.29
C LEU A 104 -21.63 -16.56 -13.59
N ASP A 105 -22.30 -16.79 -14.73
CA ASP A 105 -21.64 -16.84 -16.04
C ASP A 105 -21.13 -15.43 -16.43
N ASP A 106 -21.88 -14.38 -16.13
CA ASP A 106 -21.45 -12.99 -16.34
C ASP A 106 -20.31 -12.61 -15.39
N ALA A 107 -20.38 -13.05 -14.13
CA ALA A 107 -19.26 -12.88 -13.19
C ALA A 107 -17.98 -13.56 -13.71
N ALA A 108 -18.10 -14.74 -14.32
CA ALA A 108 -16.96 -15.44 -14.92
C ALA A 108 -16.41 -14.70 -16.15
N ALA A 109 -17.28 -14.11 -16.97
CA ALA A 109 -16.86 -13.27 -18.10
C ALA A 109 -16.08 -12.03 -17.63
N TYR A 110 -16.49 -11.37 -16.54
CA TYR A 110 -15.73 -10.26 -15.97
C TYR A 110 -14.36 -10.70 -15.43
N VAL A 111 -14.26 -11.89 -14.84
CA VAL A 111 -12.97 -12.45 -14.42
C VAL A 111 -12.01 -12.62 -15.61
N GLU A 112 -12.49 -13.12 -16.75
CA GLU A 112 -11.63 -13.25 -17.94
C GLU A 112 -11.19 -11.88 -18.49
N GLN A 113 -12.04 -10.86 -18.41
CA GLN A 113 -11.65 -9.49 -18.74
C GLN A 113 -10.58 -8.97 -17.78
N ILE A 114 -10.74 -9.16 -16.46
CA ILE A 114 -9.75 -8.79 -15.44
C ILE A 114 -8.41 -9.48 -15.71
N LYS A 115 -8.42 -10.77 -16.05
CA LYS A 115 -7.22 -11.55 -16.41
C LYS A 115 -6.52 -11.01 -17.64
N SER A 116 -7.27 -10.51 -18.63
CA SER A 116 -6.70 -9.98 -19.88
C SER A 116 -5.87 -8.71 -19.67
N VAL A 117 -6.21 -7.92 -18.65
CA VAL A 117 -5.53 -6.65 -18.33
C VAL A 117 -4.53 -6.78 -17.18
N GLU A 118 -4.61 -7.86 -16.40
CA GLU A 118 -3.63 -8.18 -15.37
C GLU A 118 -2.21 -8.28 -15.98
N THR A 119 -1.19 -7.95 -15.20
CA THR A 119 0.21 -8.02 -15.63
C THR A 119 1.00 -9.05 -14.84
N LYS A 120 0.60 -9.33 -13.60
CA LYS A 120 1.23 -10.34 -12.77
C LYS A 120 0.73 -11.73 -13.13
N GLU A 121 1.66 -12.58 -13.54
CA GLU A 121 1.36 -13.95 -13.94
C GLU A 121 0.70 -14.75 -12.80
N SER A 122 1.16 -14.59 -11.56
CA SER A 122 0.58 -15.31 -10.42
C SER A 122 -0.89 -14.95 -10.18
N LYS A 123 -1.24 -13.65 -10.27
CA LYS A 123 -2.62 -13.17 -10.18
C LYS A 123 -3.48 -13.64 -11.34
N LYS A 124 -2.95 -13.65 -12.58
CA LYS A 124 -3.65 -14.23 -13.75
C LYS A 124 -4.00 -15.69 -13.54
N LEU A 125 -3.03 -16.46 -13.06
CA LEU A 125 -3.20 -17.89 -12.81
C LEU A 125 -4.19 -18.14 -11.69
N MET A 126 -4.18 -17.34 -10.61
CA MET A 126 -5.09 -17.52 -9.48
C MET A 126 -6.52 -17.04 -9.73
N ALA A 127 -6.72 -16.12 -10.67
CA ALA A 127 -8.01 -15.49 -10.91
C ALA A 127 -9.08 -16.49 -11.36
N GLY A 128 -10.26 -16.39 -10.73
CA GLY A 128 -11.46 -17.12 -11.14
C GLY A 128 -11.64 -18.52 -10.57
N HIS A 129 -10.63 -19.13 -9.94
CA HIS A 129 -10.75 -20.51 -9.47
C HIS A 129 -11.80 -20.72 -8.39
N VAL A 130 -11.93 -19.77 -7.46
CA VAL A 130 -13.01 -19.81 -6.45
C VAL A 130 -14.37 -19.70 -7.14
N LEU A 131 -14.56 -18.71 -8.01
CA LEU A 131 -15.83 -18.52 -8.73
C LEU A 131 -16.21 -19.73 -9.60
N ALA A 132 -15.27 -20.29 -10.35
CA ALA A 132 -15.50 -21.49 -11.15
C ALA A 132 -15.91 -22.69 -10.27
N SER A 133 -15.35 -22.79 -9.07
CA SER A 133 -15.70 -23.82 -8.10
C SER A 133 -17.08 -23.59 -7.49
N ILE A 134 -17.48 -22.33 -7.26
CA ILE A 134 -18.86 -21.96 -6.87
C ILE A 134 -19.84 -22.41 -7.96
N ILE A 135 -19.55 -22.09 -9.24
CA ILE A 135 -20.39 -22.48 -10.38
C ILE A 135 -20.57 -24.00 -10.43
N ALA A 136 -19.47 -24.76 -10.30
CA ALA A 136 -19.52 -26.21 -10.30
C ALA A 136 -20.31 -26.77 -9.11
N GLY A 137 -20.09 -26.22 -7.91
CA GLY A 137 -20.84 -26.59 -6.70
C GLY A 137 -22.34 -26.33 -6.86
N ARG A 138 -22.74 -25.17 -7.39
CA ARG A 138 -24.16 -24.85 -7.62
C ARG A 138 -24.80 -25.79 -8.64
N LYS A 139 -24.08 -26.15 -9.71
CA LYS A 139 -24.54 -27.13 -10.71
C LYS A 139 -24.74 -28.53 -10.12
N ALA A 140 -23.96 -28.92 -9.11
CA ALA A 140 -24.10 -30.20 -8.42
C ALA A 140 -25.31 -30.25 -7.45
N GLY A 141 -25.93 -29.11 -7.14
CA GLY A 141 -27.05 -29.02 -6.21
C GLY A 141 -26.62 -28.85 -4.76
N LYS A 142 -27.56 -28.42 -3.90
CA LYS A 142 -27.30 -27.99 -2.51
C LYS A 142 -26.58 -29.04 -1.68
N ASP A 143 -27.02 -30.30 -1.76
CA ASP A 143 -26.48 -31.40 -0.93
C ASP A 143 -25.06 -31.81 -1.33
N GLN A 144 -24.66 -31.55 -2.59
CA GLN A 144 -23.32 -31.86 -3.10
C GLN A 144 -22.44 -30.61 -3.26
N PHE A 145 -22.95 -29.43 -2.87
CA PHE A 145 -22.27 -28.15 -3.11
C PHE A 145 -20.89 -28.14 -2.47
N GLU A 146 -20.80 -28.39 -1.16
CA GLU A 146 -19.54 -28.33 -0.42
C GLU A 146 -18.50 -29.32 -0.97
N ALA A 147 -18.89 -30.58 -1.11
CA ALA A 147 -18.00 -31.64 -1.62
C ALA A 147 -17.51 -31.33 -3.04
N THR A 148 -18.38 -30.82 -3.91
CA THR A 148 -18.01 -30.44 -5.28
C THR A 148 -17.14 -29.18 -5.29
N PHE A 149 -17.49 -28.15 -4.52
CA PHE A 149 -16.71 -26.92 -4.41
C PHE A 149 -15.28 -27.21 -3.96
N LYS A 150 -15.10 -27.96 -2.87
CA LYS A 150 -13.77 -28.31 -2.33
C LYS A 150 -12.95 -29.11 -3.35
N ARG A 151 -13.56 -30.14 -3.97
CA ARG A 151 -12.91 -30.97 -4.98
C ARG A 151 -12.43 -30.14 -6.18
N GLU A 152 -13.30 -29.29 -6.71
CA GLU A 152 -13.01 -28.47 -7.89
C GLU A 152 -11.95 -27.42 -7.60
N LEU A 153 -12.04 -26.73 -6.46
CA LEU A 153 -11.04 -25.73 -6.07
C LEU A 153 -9.68 -26.39 -5.89
N ASN A 154 -9.64 -27.54 -5.21
CA ASN A 154 -8.42 -28.30 -5.01
C ASN A 154 -7.80 -28.72 -6.34
N ALA A 155 -8.59 -29.30 -7.24
CA ALA A 155 -8.11 -29.75 -8.55
C ALA A 155 -7.57 -28.61 -9.40
N ARG A 156 -8.27 -27.48 -9.44
CA ARG A 156 -7.90 -26.29 -10.24
C ARG A 156 -6.59 -25.68 -9.75
N VAL A 157 -6.50 -25.41 -8.45
CA VAL A 157 -5.34 -24.70 -7.89
C VAL A 157 -4.13 -25.63 -7.77
N SER A 158 -4.32 -26.92 -7.48
CA SER A 158 -3.22 -27.91 -7.46
C SER A 158 -2.54 -28.08 -8.82
N ALA A 159 -3.25 -27.83 -9.92
CA ALA A 159 -2.73 -27.92 -11.28
C ALA A 159 -1.87 -26.71 -11.67
N LEU A 160 -1.90 -25.62 -10.91
CA LEU A 160 -1.13 -24.42 -11.21
C LEU A 160 0.37 -24.61 -10.91
N PRO A 161 1.26 -23.86 -11.60
CA PRO A 161 2.68 -23.83 -11.29
C PRO A 161 2.93 -23.33 -9.86
N TRP A 162 3.18 -24.26 -8.93
CA TRP A 162 3.29 -23.94 -7.50
C TRP A 162 4.32 -22.86 -7.21
N THR A 163 5.47 -22.89 -7.89
CA THR A 163 6.55 -21.90 -7.73
C THR A 163 6.14 -20.47 -8.08
N VAL A 164 5.06 -20.29 -8.84
CA VAL A 164 4.51 -19.00 -9.27
C VAL A 164 3.36 -18.57 -8.35
N VAL A 165 2.48 -19.48 -7.94
CA VAL A 165 1.24 -19.15 -7.20
C VAL A 165 1.31 -19.36 -5.68
N ARG A 166 2.41 -19.92 -5.17
CA ARG A 166 2.60 -20.26 -3.75
C ARG A 166 2.20 -19.13 -2.80
N GLU A 167 2.75 -17.94 -3.01
CA GLU A 167 2.51 -16.78 -2.13
C GLU A 167 1.04 -16.34 -2.14
N ASP A 168 0.42 -16.32 -3.33
CA ASP A 168 -1.00 -15.98 -3.47
C ASP A 168 -1.90 -16.98 -2.74
N VAL A 169 -1.56 -18.28 -2.78
CA VAL A 169 -2.30 -19.34 -2.06
C VAL A 169 -2.12 -19.22 -0.55
N LEU A 170 -0.89 -18.97 -0.06
CA LEU A 170 -0.61 -18.73 1.36
C LEU A 170 -1.39 -17.51 1.89
N GLN A 171 -1.33 -16.39 1.18
CA GLN A 171 -2.04 -15.16 1.54
C GLN A 171 -3.56 -15.34 1.46
N ALA A 172 -4.06 -16.07 0.47
CA ALA A 172 -5.50 -16.37 0.37
C ALA A 172 -5.97 -17.25 1.53
N ARG A 173 -5.19 -18.28 1.92
CA ARG A 173 -5.47 -19.09 3.12
C ARG A 173 -5.53 -18.23 4.39
N GLY A 174 -4.50 -17.40 4.63
CA GLY A 174 -4.44 -16.53 5.80
C GLY A 174 -5.63 -15.58 5.90
N ARG A 175 -6.00 -14.92 4.78
CA ARG A 175 -7.21 -14.07 4.71
C ARG A 175 -8.49 -14.84 5.03
N SER A 176 -8.66 -16.05 4.48
CA SER A 176 -9.83 -16.90 4.76
C SER A 176 -9.92 -17.34 6.21
N GLN A 177 -8.79 -17.52 6.90
CA GLN A 177 -8.76 -17.85 8.32
C GLN A 177 -9.18 -16.68 9.22
N ILE A 178 -9.05 -15.44 8.77
CA ILE A 178 -9.28 -14.20 9.52
C ILE A 178 -10.68 -13.63 9.26
N MET A 179 -11.20 -13.74 8.03
CA MET A 179 -12.45 -13.07 7.65
C MET A 179 -13.68 -13.65 8.37
N ARG A 180 -14.41 -12.81 9.11
CA ARG A 180 -15.64 -13.16 9.84
C ARG A 180 -16.73 -12.12 9.63
N ARG A 181 -17.99 -12.52 9.84
CA ARG A 181 -19.15 -11.64 9.68
C ARG A 181 -19.11 -10.47 10.66
N GLU A 182 -18.80 -10.75 11.92
CA GLU A 182 -18.76 -9.77 13.01
C GLU A 182 -17.68 -8.73 12.75
N LEU A 183 -16.49 -9.16 12.32
CA LEU A 183 -15.39 -8.26 11.94
C LEU A 183 -15.78 -7.38 10.76
N LEU A 184 -16.36 -7.95 9.70
CA LEU A 184 -16.75 -7.22 8.50
C LEU A 184 -17.84 -6.18 8.81
N MET A 185 -18.90 -6.61 9.50
CA MET A 185 -20.03 -5.74 9.86
C MET A 185 -19.64 -4.67 10.89
N GLY A 186 -18.85 -5.05 11.90
CA GLY A 186 -18.34 -4.11 12.89
C GLY A 186 -17.41 -3.07 12.28
N SER A 187 -16.56 -3.46 11.33
CA SER A 187 -15.69 -2.54 10.60
C SER A 187 -16.49 -1.56 9.75
N MET A 188 -17.53 -2.02 9.07
CA MET A 188 -18.42 -1.14 8.28
C MET A 188 -19.20 -0.19 9.17
N ALA A 189 -19.75 -0.67 10.27
CA ALA A 189 -20.46 0.18 11.22
C ALA A 189 -19.55 1.29 11.77
N ALA A 190 -18.31 0.93 12.15
CA ALA A 190 -17.36 1.88 12.71
C ALA A 190 -16.83 2.91 11.68
N GLN A 191 -16.61 2.51 10.43
CA GLN A 191 -16.09 3.41 9.38
C GLN A 191 -17.17 4.24 8.68
N LEU A 192 -18.32 3.64 8.38
CA LEU A 192 -19.28 4.23 7.44
C LEU A 192 -20.51 4.83 8.11
N ASP A 193 -21.01 4.27 9.22
CA ASP A 193 -22.25 4.79 9.83
C ASP A 193 -22.13 6.26 10.26
N PRO A 194 -21.04 6.70 10.93
CA PRO A 194 -20.88 8.10 11.30
C PRO A 194 -20.74 9.01 10.07
N VAL A 195 -20.02 8.54 9.04
CA VAL A 195 -19.78 9.29 7.81
C VAL A 195 -21.08 9.48 7.03
N VAL A 196 -21.86 8.42 6.84
CA VAL A 196 -23.16 8.48 6.15
C VAL A 196 -24.15 9.36 6.91
N ALA A 197 -24.17 9.27 8.24
CA ALA A 197 -24.99 10.16 9.07
C ALA A 197 -24.59 11.62 8.88
N GLN A 198 -23.29 11.92 8.89
CA GLN A 198 -22.75 13.27 8.66
C GLN A 198 -23.10 13.81 7.27
N LEU A 199 -23.08 12.96 6.24
CA LEU A 199 -23.41 13.32 4.87
C LEU A 199 -24.93 13.30 4.58
N ASN A 200 -25.79 13.11 5.59
CA ASN A 200 -27.23 12.97 5.45
C ASN A 200 -27.64 11.92 4.40
N GLY A 201 -26.91 10.81 4.35
CA GLY A 201 -27.15 9.72 3.40
C GLY A 201 -26.58 9.92 2.00
N GLN A 202 -25.98 11.08 1.68
CA GLN A 202 -25.34 11.32 0.38
C GLN A 202 -23.93 10.71 0.35
N ILE A 203 -23.65 9.83 -0.60
CA ILE A 203 -22.38 9.11 -0.68
C ILE A 203 -21.84 9.08 -2.12
N THR A 204 -20.52 9.13 -2.31
CA THR A 204 -19.91 8.96 -3.64
C THR A 204 -19.65 7.49 -3.99
N ASN A 205 -19.09 7.24 -5.18
CA ASN A 205 -18.54 5.94 -5.57
C ASN A 205 -17.49 5.40 -4.58
N GLU A 206 -16.77 6.27 -3.85
CA GLU A 206 -15.76 5.86 -2.86
C GLU A 206 -16.36 5.11 -1.66
N ILE A 207 -17.61 5.39 -1.32
CA ILE A 207 -18.35 4.66 -0.28
C ILE A 207 -19.29 3.62 -0.91
N ALA A 208 -19.92 3.96 -2.04
CA ALA A 208 -20.91 3.10 -2.68
C ALA A 208 -20.33 1.78 -3.21
N TRP A 209 -19.13 1.80 -3.81
CA TRP A 209 -18.52 0.59 -4.37
C TRP A 209 -18.04 -0.40 -3.30
N PRO A 210 -17.41 0.06 -2.19
CA PRO A 210 -17.17 -0.80 -1.04
C PRO A 210 -18.45 -1.44 -0.49
N LEU A 211 -19.57 -0.70 -0.40
CA LEU A 211 -20.85 -1.29 0.06
C LEU A 211 -21.30 -2.47 -0.82
N VAL A 212 -21.21 -2.33 -2.16
CA VAL A 212 -21.53 -3.44 -3.08
C VAL A 212 -20.56 -4.61 -2.92
N SER A 213 -19.26 -4.34 -2.80
CA SER A 213 -18.24 -5.37 -2.64
C SER A 213 -18.37 -6.14 -1.31
N VAL A 214 -18.71 -5.42 -0.24
CA VAL A 214 -19.00 -6.01 1.08
C VAL A 214 -20.29 -6.83 1.01
N ARG A 215 -21.33 -6.36 0.32
CA ARG A 215 -22.56 -7.15 0.15
C ARG A 215 -22.28 -8.48 -0.55
N ALA A 216 -21.50 -8.46 -1.63
CA ALA A 216 -21.10 -9.67 -2.33
C ALA A 216 -20.30 -10.61 -1.40
N SER A 217 -19.45 -10.04 -0.54
CA SER A 217 -18.72 -10.81 0.46
C SER A 217 -19.66 -11.49 1.47
N VAL A 218 -20.64 -10.75 1.99
CA VAL A 218 -21.63 -11.24 2.96
C VAL A 218 -22.53 -12.32 2.36
N ASP A 219 -23.08 -12.08 1.17
CA ASP A 219 -24.09 -12.95 0.55
C ASP A 219 -23.49 -14.21 -0.10
N VAL A 220 -22.21 -14.15 -0.52
CA VAL A 220 -21.61 -15.20 -1.34
C VAL A 220 -20.33 -15.77 -0.72
N MET A 221 -19.43 -14.94 -0.20
CA MET A 221 -18.07 -15.38 0.12
C MET A 221 -17.89 -15.84 1.57
N LEU A 222 -18.58 -15.24 2.54
CA LEU A 222 -18.34 -15.50 3.97
C LEU A 222 -18.51 -16.98 4.34
N ASP A 223 -19.58 -17.62 3.88
CA ASP A 223 -19.86 -19.04 4.16
C ASP A 223 -18.83 -19.98 3.48
N LEU A 224 -18.12 -19.48 2.47
CA LEU A 224 -17.09 -20.23 1.75
C LEU A 224 -15.71 -20.12 2.41
N GLN A 225 -15.45 -19.12 3.25
CA GLN A 225 -14.12 -18.88 3.82
C GLN A 225 -13.55 -20.10 4.57
N PRO A 226 -14.31 -20.84 5.40
CA PRO A 226 -13.80 -22.06 6.04
C PRO A 226 -13.40 -23.14 5.02
N MET A 227 -14.20 -23.33 3.97
CA MET A 227 -13.90 -24.30 2.91
C MET A 227 -12.66 -23.89 2.09
N ILE A 228 -12.51 -22.60 1.79
CA ILE A 228 -11.35 -22.07 1.07
C ILE A 228 -10.08 -22.26 1.90
N ALA A 229 -10.13 -21.94 3.19
CA ALA A 229 -9.01 -22.14 4.11
C ALA A 229 -8.60 -23.62 4.17
N GLU A 230 -9.56 -24.54 4.30
CA GLU A 230 -9.31 -25.99 4.33
C GLU A 230 -8.65 -26.51 3.05
N VAL A 231 -9.17 -26.10 1.89
CA VAL A 231 -8.62 -26.51 0.58
C VAL A 231 -7.21 -25.97 0.39
N TYR A 232 -6.97 -24.70 0.69
CA TYR A 232 -5.64 -24.12 0.55
C TYR A 232 -4.64 -24.71 1.54
N THR A 233 -5.04 -25.00 2.79
CA THR A 233 -4.20 -25.78 3.72
C THR A 233 -3.81 -27.13 3.11
N THR A 234 -4.78 -27.86 2.55
CA THR A 234 -4.53 -29.17 1.93
C THR A 234 -3.53 -29.07 0.76
N ILE A 235 -3.68 -28.05 -0.10
CA ILE A 235 -2.76 -27.81 -1.21
C ILE A 235 -1.37 -27.47 -0.70
N ILE A 236 -1.28 -26.55 0.27
CA ILE A 236 -0.01 -26.11 0.86
C ILE A 236 0.72 -27.31 1.49
N ASP A 237 0.03 -28.10 2.31
CA ASP A 237 0.61 -29.28 2.97
C ASP A 237 1.12 -30.29 1.93
N ALA A 238 0.35 -30.55 0.87
CA ALA A 238 0.75 -31.46 -0.19
C ALA A 238 1.91 -30.94 -1.06
N LYS A 239 1.95 -29.63 -1.33
CA LYS A 239 2.95 -29.00 -2.21
C LYS A 239 4.25 -28.64 -1.50
N GLU A 240 4.20 -28.36 -0.20
CA GLU A 240 5.37 -28.04 0.63
C GLU A 240 5.96 -29.30 1.30
N ALA A 241 5.23 -30.42 1.34
CA ALA A 241 5.74 -31.68 1.87
C ALA A 241 7.04 -32.12 1.14
N GLY A 242 8.15 -32.07 1.87
CA GLY A 242 9.46 -32.48 1.35
C GLY A 242 10.10 -31.49 0.37
N VAL A 243 9.51 -30.31 0.16
CA VAL A 243 10.16 -29.23 -0.60
C VAL A 243 11.19 -28.56 0.29
N ALA A 244 12.45 -28.59 -0.17
CA ALA A 244 13.50 -27.82 0.50
C ALA A 244 13.17 -26.32 0.42
N PRO A 245 13.41 -25.54 1.49
CA PRO A 245 13.24 -24.09 1.46
C PRO A 245 13.96 -23.49 0.24
N ALA A 246 13.35 -22.47 -0.37
CA ALA A 246 13.98 -21.75 -1.46
C ALA A 246 15.39 -21.30 -1.03
N LYS A 247 16.36 -21.43 -1.93
CA LYS A 247 17.75 -21.04 -1.64
C LYS A 247 17.77 -19.57 -1.25
N ASP A 248 18.25 -19.30 -0.05
CA ASP A 248 18.51 -17.95 0.42
C ASP A 248 19.68 -17.35 -0.36
N ILE A 249 19.39 -16.28 -1.10
CA ILE A 249 20.38 -15.50 -1.84
C ILE A 249 20.68 -14.16 -1.14
N TRP A 250 19.89 -13.78 -0.14
CA TRP A 250 20.02 -12.50 0.54
C TRP A 250 21.06 -12.55 1.66
N SER A 251 20.87 -13.43 2.65
CA SER A 251 21.73 -13.42 3.85
C SER A 251 23.21 -13.72 3.59
N PRO A 252 23.60 -14.57 2.63
CA PRO A 252 25.02 -14.73 2.29
C PRO A 252 25.69 -13.42 1.81
N ASN A 253 24.90 -12.51 1.24
CA ASN A 253 25.36 -11.20 0.75
C ASN A 253 25.28 -10.11 1.82
N GLU A 254 24.73 -10.38 3.00
CA GLU A 254 24.79 -9.44 4.12
C GLU A 254 26.24 -9.27 4.59
N ILE A 255 26.57 -8.05 5.03
CA ILE A 255 27.91 -7.69 5.52
C ILE A 255 27.77 -6.87 6.80
N ALA A 256 28.50 -7.25 7.84
CA ALA A 256 28.70 -6.44 9.03
C ALA A 256 30.07 -5.76 8.98
N LEU A 257 30.13 -4.51 9.42
CA LEU A 257 31.41 -3.83 9.67
C LEU A 257 31.93 -4.29 11.03
N SER A 258 33.25 -4.48 11.13
CA SER A 258 33.94 -5.01 12.30
C SER A 258 34.90 -3.97 12.90
N ASP A 259 35.43 -4.24 14.09
CA ASP A 259 36.44 -3.38 14.74
C ASP A 259 37.76 -3.27 13.95
N LYS A 260 37.96 -4.14 12.95
CA LYS A 260 39.09 -4.06 12.01
C LYS A 260 38.88 -3.04 10.90
N ASP A 261 37.63 -2.64 10.66
CA ASP A 261 37.31 -1.58 9.73
C ASP A 261 37.58 -0.22 10.39
N VAL A 262 38.20 0.72 9.67
CA VAL A 262 38.25 2.12 10.11
C VAL A 262 36.89 2.73 9.85
N VAL A 263 35.97 2.52 10.79
CA VAL A 263 34.57 2.96 10.68
C VAL A 263 34.44 4.41 11.15
N LYS A 264 33.91 5.29 10.30
CA LYS A 264 33.54 6.66 10.68
C LYS A 264 32.07 6.73 11.11
N PRO A 265 31.72 7.58 12.10
CA PRO A 265 30.33 7.83 12.43
C PRO A 265 29.56 8.39 11.23
N VAL A 266 28.36 7.86 10.97
CA VAL A 266 27.45 8.34 9.92
C VAL A 266 26.08 8.59 10.54
N VAL A 267 25.59 9.81 10.42
CA VAL A 267 24.25 10.17 10.89
C VAL A 267 23.21 9.72 9.86
N VAL A 268 22.24 8.93 10.30
CA VAL A 268 21.17 8.36 9.48
C VAL A 268 19.82 8.77 10.05
N GLY A 269 19.03 9.48 9.25
CA GLY A 269 17.67 9.86 9.59
C GLY A 269 16.71 8.68 9.45
N ILE A 270 15.91 8.43 10.48
CA ILE A 270 14.76 7.52 10.42
C ILE A 270 13.52 8.39 10.44
N TRP A 271 13.03 8.76 9.26
CA TRP A 271 11.84 9.58 9.12
C TRP A 271 10.62 8.68 9.06
N ASP A 272 9.96 8.47 10.20
CA ASP A 272 9.04 7.36 10.41
C ASP A 272 8.06 7.61 11.58
N SER A 273 7.30 6.61 12.04
CA SER A 273 6.28 6.71 13.08
C SER A 273 6.82 6.90 14.52
N GLY A 274 8.13 6.77 14.70
CA GLY A 274 8.82 6.92 15.97
C GLY A 274 9.80 5.79 16.28
N VAL A 275 10.73 6.03 17.20
CA VAL A 275 11.79 5.08 17.58
C VAL A 275 11.91 5.00 19.10
N ASP A 276 11.92 3.79 19.63
CA ASP A 276 12.28 3.51 21.02
C ASP A 276 13.80 3.64 21.21
N VAL A 277 14.26 4.89 21.38
CA VAL A 277 15.69 5.25 21.40
C VAL A 277 16.56 4.50 22.43
N PRO A 278 16.08 4.10 23.63
CA PRO A 278 16.88 3.32 24.58
C PRO A 278 17.46 2.01 24.01
N ILE A 279 16.80 1.38 23.04
CA ILE A 279 17.28 0.15 22.37
C ILE A 279 18.59 0.39 21.61
N PHE A 280 18.83 1.64 21.17
CA PHE A 280 19.95 2.01 20.32
C PHE A 280 21.05 2.80 21.04
N LYS A 281 21.11 2.70 22.38
CA LYS A 281 22.14 3.38 23.19
C LYS A 281 23.55 3.20 22.60
N GLY A 282 24.28 4.30 22.44
CA GLY A 282 25.62 4.34 21.83
C GLY A 282 25.63 4.39 20.30
N ARG A 283 24.47 4.27 19.65
CA ARG A 283 24.27 4.38 18.20
C ARG A 283 23.26 5.47 17.81
N LEU A 284 22.99 6.41 18.71
CA LEU A 284 22.10 7.55 18.45
C LEU A 284 22.91 8.78 18.04
N PHE A 285 22.30 9.63 17.21
CA PHE A 285 22.69 11.03 17.11
C PHE A 285 22.49 11.72 18.46
N VAL A 286 23.34 12.70 18.77
CA VAL A 286 23.24 13.50 19.99
C VAL A 286 23.39 14.97 19.61
N ASN A 287 22.33 15.76 19.82
CA ASN A 287 22.43 17.22 19.82
C ASN A 287 23.12 17.64 21.13
N ALA A 288 24.41 17.98 21.04
CA ALA A 288 25.20 18.35 22.21
C ALA A 288 24.83 19.73 22.80
N ALA A 289 24.02 20.51 22.10
CA ALA A 289 23.52 21.80 22.57
C ALA A 289 22.23 21.66 23.39
N GLU A 290 21.65 20.45 23.47
CA GLU A 290 20.36 20.18 24.10
C GLU A 290 20.47 19.32 25.36
N THR A 291 19.55 19.52 26.30
CA THR A 291 19.39 18.69 27.50
C THR A 291 17.91 18.47 27.77
N MET A 292 17.51 17.23 28.11
CA MET A 292 16.12 16.88 28.46
C MET A 292 15.64 17.63 29.72
N ASN A 293 15.16 18.87 29.55
CA ASN A 293 14.83 19.80 30.62
C ASN A 293 13.49 20.54 30.39
N GLY A 294 12.81 20.26 29.28
CA GLY A 294 11.56 20.89 28.87
C GLY A 294 11.74 22.24 28.18
N LYS A 295 12.93 22.53 27.65
CA LYS A 295 13.24 23.77 26.92
C LYS A 295 13.95 23.46 25.61
N ASP A 296 13.92 24.45 24.74
CA ASP A 296 14.75 24.54 23.53
C ASP A 296 16.01 25.34 23.94
N ASP A 297 17.07 24.62 24.31
CA ASP A 297 18.32 25.17 24.86
C ASP A 297 19.17 25.83 23.75
N ASP A 298 19.10 25.32 22.52
CA ASP A 298 19.86 25.84 21.37
C ASP A 298 19.06 26.81 20.47
N ALA A 299 17.80 27.07 20.83
CA ALA A 299 16.86 27.95 20.16
C ALA A 299 16.61 27.57 18.68
N ASN A 300 16.60 26.27 18.37
CA ASN A 300 16.38 25.76 17.02
C ASN A 300 14.89 25.53 16.66
N GLY A 301 13.98 25.74 17.61
CA GLY A 301 12.53 25.56 17.47
C GLY A 301 12.01 24.19 17.90
N PHE A 302 12.87 23.29 18.38
CA PHE A 302 12.52 21.98 18.92
C PHE A 302 12.90 21.91 20.39
N VAL A 303 11.96 21.48 21.23
CA VAL A 303 12.21 21.30 22.66
C VAL A 303 12.80 19.91 22.87
N ASP A 304 13.86 19.82 23.67
CA ASP A 304 14.48 18.56 24.09
C ASP A 304 14.89 17.62 22.92
N ASP A 305 15.32 18.15 21.77
CA ASP A 305 15.69 17.37 20.57
C ASP A 305 17.06 16.67 20.69
N VAL A 306 17.38 16.13 21.86
CA VAL A 306 18.66 15.50 22.19
C VAL A 306 19.02 14.39 21.21
N ASN A 307 18.05 13.58 20.76
CA ASN A 307 18.30 12.46 19.85
C ASN A 307 17.59 12.56 18.50
N GLY A 308 16.71 13.53 18.30
CA GLY A 308 15.89 13.68 17.10
C GLY A 308 14.72 14.61 17.31
N ILE A 309 13.82 14.67 16.34
CA ILE A 309 12.66 15.59 16.33
C ILE A 309 11.36 14.81 16.12
N ALA A 310 10.23 15.40 16.50
CA ALA A 310 8.91 14.81 16.29
C ALA A 310 7.84 15.85 16.01
N TYR A 311 6.78 15.42 15.32
CA TYR A 311 5.59 16.22 15.06
C TYR A 311 4.31 15.47 15.46
N ASP A 312 3.35 16.18 16.05
CA ASP A 312 2.00 15.67 16.31
C ASP A 312 1.15 15.60 15.02
N LEU A 313 -0.12 15.15 15.15
CA LEU A 313 -1.07 15.07 14.02
C LEU A 313 -1.37 16.44 13.38
N HIS A 314 -1.08 17.54 14.06
CA HIS A 314 -1.32 18.90 13.60
C HIS A 314 -0.05 19.58 13.10
N ALA A 315 1.02 18.81 12.89
CA ALA A 315 2.34 19.27 12.48
C ALA A 315 2.95 20.30 13.45
N ASN A 316 2.60 20.24 14.74
CA ASN A 316 3.31 20.98 15.77
C ASN A 316 4.50 20.14 16.27
N ALA A 317 5.64 20.79 16.50
CA ALA A 317 6.81 20.14 17.06
C ALA A 317 6.52 19.68 18.50
N ILE A 318 6.94 18.46 18.81
CA ILE A 318 6.78 17.82 20.13
C ILE A 318 8.06 17.03 20.48
N PRO A 319 8.39 16.82 21.78
CA PRO A 319 9.63 16.14 22.17
C PRO A 319 9.55 14.61 22.09
N GLU A 320 8.36 14.01 22.02
CA GLU A 320 8.19 12.56 22.10
C GLU A 320 8.60 11.85 20.81
N LEU A 321 9.75 11.19 20.81
CA LEU A 321 10.27 10.41 19.68
C LEU A 321 9.57 9.07 19.45
N LEU A 322 8.70 8.65 20.37
CA LEU A 322 7.88 7.44 20.27
C LEU A 322 6.45 7.78 20.69
N HIS A 323 5.47 7.36 19.90
CA HIS A 323 4.07 7.61 20.24
C HIS A 323 3.65 6.79 21.46
N PRO A 324 2.95 7.38 22.46
CA PRO A 324 2.52 6.65 23.65
C PRO A 324 1.43 5.63 23.32
N THR A 325 1.33 4.56 24.12
CA THR A 325 0.33 3.49 23.93
C THR A 325 -0.86 3.61 24.89
N GLY A 326 -0.97 4.73 25.64
CA GLY A 326 -1.99 4.91 26.67
C GLY A 326 -3.42 5.01 26.13
N GLU A 327 -3.57 5.20 24.82
CA GLU A 327 -4.87 5.25 24.13
C GLU A 327 -5.39 3.87 23.68
N MET A 328 -4.60 2.79 23.89
CA MET A 328 -5.04 1.44 23.56
C MET A 328 -6.22 1.01 24.45
N THR A 329 -7.20 0.33 23.85
CA THR A 329 -8.35 -0.24 24.56
C THR A 329 -7.99 -1.52 25.31
N ASN A 330 -6.98 -2.26 24.82
CA ASN A 330 -6.43 -3.46 25.44
C ASN A 330 -4.99 -3.22 25.95
N ASP A 331 -4.51 -4.10 26.82
CA ASP A 331 -3.14 -4.01 27.29
C ASP A 331 -2.13 -4.27 26.16
N LEU A 332 -1.00 -3.57 26.21
CA LEU A 332 0.05 -3.63 25.18
C LEU A 332 0.55 -5.06 24.93
N THR A 333 0.56 -5.95 25.93
CA THR A 333 1.03 -7.32 25.76
C THR A 333 0.05 -8.11 24.89
N LEU A 334 -1.25 -7.99 25.16
CA LEU A 334 -2.29 -8.61 24.35
C LEU A 334 -2.28 -8.07 22.91
N VAL A 335 -2.16 -6.76 22.73
CA VAL A 335 -2.10 -6.15 21.38
C VAL A 335 -0.84 -6.60 20.62
N THR A 336 0.30 -6.75 21.32
CA THR A 336 1.54 -7.31 20.75
C THR A 336 1.32 -8.75 20.26
N GLN A 337 0.66 -9.59 21.07
CA GLN A 337 0.34 -10.97 20.70
C GLN A 337 -0.62 -11.05 19.53
N HIS A 338 -1.67 -10.23 19.51
CA HIS A 338 -2.59 -10.13 18.37
C HIS A 338 -1.88 -9.69 17.09
N THR A 339 -1.01 -8.68 17.17
CA THR A 339 -0.22 -8.23 16.03
C THR A 339 0.69 -9.34 15.51
N LYS A 340 1.41 -10.02 16.40
CA LYS A 340 2.23 -11.18 16.03
C LYS A 340 1.39 -12.28 15.37
N GLY A 341 0.25 -12.62 15.95
CA GLY A 341 -0.65 -13.63 15.38
C GLY A 341 -1.15 -13.24 14.00
N PHE A 342 -1.41 -11.95 13.76
CA PHE A 342 -1.87 -11.44 12.47
C PHE A 342 -0.76 -11.57 11.42
N LEU A 343 0.46 -11.17 11.76
CA LEU A 343 1.64 -11.29 10.90
C LEU A 343 1.97 -12.75 10.58
N ASP A 344 1.90 -13.65 11.57
CA ASP A 344 2.13 -15.08 11.38
C ASP A 344 1.08 -15.68 10.43
N LEU A 345 -0.22 -15.35 10.60
CA LEU A 345 -1.28 -15.81 9.69
C LEU A 345 -1.06 -15.32 8.25
N GLN A 346 -0.61 -14.07 8.07
CA GLN A 346 -0.29 -13.52 6.75
C GLN A 346 0.93 -14.19 6.10
N ALA A 347 1.97 -14.48 6.89
CA ALA A 347 3.16 -15.21 6.45
C ALA A 347 2.92 -16.72 6.28
N GLY A 348 1.74 -17.18 6.65
CA GLY A 348 1.35 -18.58 6.60
C GLY A 348 1.97 -19.46 7.67
N VAL A 349 2.42 -18.86 8.78
CA VAL A 349 3.03 -19.51 9.94
C VAL A 349 1.96 -19.87 10.96
N GLU A 350 1.94 -21.13 11.38
CA GLU A 350 1.09 -21.59 12.50
C GLU A 350 1.87 -21.42 13.82
N SER A 351 1.40 -20.52 14.68
CA SER A 351 2.00 -20.18 15.98
C SER A 351 0.96 -20.16 17.10
N PRO A 352 1.37 -20.20 18.38
CA PRO A 352 0.46 -19.97 19.50
C PRO A 352 -0.31 -18.65 19.38
N GLU A 353 0.35 -17.58 18.93
CA GLU A 353 -0.26 -16.27 18.72
C GLU A 353 -1.28 -16.28 17.57
N ALA A 354 -0.98 -16.96 16.47
CA ALA A 354 -1.93 -17.15 15.36
C ALA A 354 -3.17 -17.93 15.81
N GLY A 355 -2.97 -18.98 16.63
CA GLY A 355 -4.05 -19.74 17.25
C GLY A 355 -4.92 -18.89 18.19
N ALA A 356 -4.29 -18.13 19.08
CA ALA A 356 -4.96 -17.24 20.01
C ALA A 356 -5.74 -16.12 19.28
N LEU A 357 -5.15 -15.51 18.25
CA LEU A 357 -5.82 -14.51 17.43
C LEU A 357 -7.06 -15.10 16.75
N ARG A 358 -6.97 -16.28 16.12
CA ARG A 358 -8.13 -16.94 15.51
C ARG A 358 -9.26 -17.18 16.52
N ALA A 359 -8.92 -17.59 17.75
CA ALA A 359 -9.90 -17.78 18.81
C ALA A 359 -10.55 -16.46 19.24
N HIS A 360 -9.75 -15.40 19.43
CA HIS A 360 -10.23 -14.05 19.74
C HIS A 360 -11.20 -13.54 18.65
N MET A 361 -10.79 -13.64 17.38
CA MET A 361 -11.60 -13.23 16.24
C MET A 361 -12.88 -14.05 16.08
N GLY A 362 -12.89 -15.31 16.51
CA GLY A 362 -14.09 -16.14 16.55
C GLY A 362 -15.10 -15.72 17.63
N ALA A 363 -14.66 -14.95 18.63
CA ALA A 363 -15.48 -14.50 19.75
C ALA A 363 -15.75 -12.99 19.77
N ILE A 364 -15.17 -12.22 18.83
CA ILE A 364 -15.31 -10.76 18.80
C ILE A 364 -16.74 -10.35 18.48
N THR A 365 -17.27 -9.39 19.24
CA THR A 365 -18.58 -8.77 18.98
C THR A 365 -18.41 -7.55 18.08
N GLN A 366 -19.46 -7.15 17.35
CA GLN A 366 -19.41 -5.96 16.48
C GLN A 366 -18.99 -4.68 17.23
N GLU A 367 -19.42 -4.53 18.49
CA GLU A 367 -19.06 -3.39 19.35
C GLU A 367 -17.56 -3.31 19.63
N ASN A 368 -16.90 -4.46 19.80
CA ASN A 368 -15.48 -4.53 20.13
C ASN A 368 -14.56 -4.47 18.91
N VAL A 369 -15.10 -4.57 17.69
CA VAL A 369 -14.30 -4.54 16.45
C VAL A 369 -13.54 -3.22 16.30
N LYS A 370 -14.16 -2.09 16.64
CA LYS A 370 -13.51 -0.78 16.53
C LYS A 370 -12.24 -0.73 17.39
N GLY A 371 -12.37 -0.99 18.70
CA GLY A 371 -11.23 -0.94 19.62
C GLY A 371 -10.12 -1.92 19.23
N PHE A 372 -10.49 -3.13 18.80
CA PHE A 372 -9.53 -4.11 18.30
C PHE A 372 -8.74 -3.61 17.07
N LEU A 373 -9.41 -3.02 16.07
CA LEU A 373 -8.75 -2.51 14.87
C LEU A 373 -7.90 -1.26 15.15
N GLU A 374 -8.39 -0.35 15.98
CA GLU A 374 -7.64 0.85 16.40
C GLU A 374 -6.40 0.47 17.23
N ASP A 375 -6.49 -0.55 18.09
CA ASP A 375 -5.33 -1.07 18.84
C ASP A 375 -4.26 -1.66 17.92
N LEU A 376 -4.66 -2.46 16.92
CA LEU A 376 -3.72 -2.99 15.93
C LEU A 376 -3.06 -1.86 15.13
N SER A 377 -3.83 -0.84 14.74
CA SER A 377 -3.30 0.33 14.02
C SER A 377 -2.34 1.13 14.90
N LEU A 378 -2.68 1.37 16.16
CA LEU A 378 -1.85 2.08 17.12
C LEU A 378 -0.56 1.32 17.41
N TYR A 379 -0.62 0.00 17.57
CA TYR A 379 0.57 -0.83 17.72
C TYR A 379 1.45 -0.82 16.46
N GLY A 380 0.84 -0.80 15.28
CA GLY A 380 1.54 -0.57 14.01
C GLY A 380 2.36 0.72 14.07
N ASN A 381 1.72 1.84 14.40
CA ASN A 381 2.41 3.14 14.55
C ASN A 381 3.49 3.11 15.65
N TYR A 382 3.21 2.47 16.78
CA TYR A 382 4.14 2.35 17.90
C TYR A 382 5.40 1.55 17.54
N SER A 383 5.25 0.46 16.78
CA SER A 383 6.35 -0.49 16.55
C SER A 383 7.16 -0.23 15.29
N HIS A 384 6.55 0.37 14.26
CA HIS A 384 7.08 0.42 12.91
C HIS A 384 8.44 1.14 12.80
N GLY A 385 8.57 2.40 13.24
CA GLY A 385 9.84 3.12 13.11
C GLY A 385 10.99 2.51 13.92
N THR A 386 10.72 1.89 15.07
CA THR A 386 11.73 1.12 15.84
C THR A 386 12.23 -0.09 15.06
N HIS A 387 11.33 -0.78 14.37
CA HIS A 387 11.65 -1.91 13.49
C HIS A 387 12.53 -1.48 12.32
N VAL A 388 12.15 -0.39 11.65
CA VAL A 388 12.91 0.25 10.58
C VAL A 388 14.30 0.67 11.05
N ALA A 389 14.42 1.33 12.21
CA ALA A 389 15.70 1.76 12.78
C ALA A 389 16.63 0.57 13.08
N GLY A 390 16.07 -0.55 13.55
CA GLY A 390 16.83 -1.78 13.78
C GLY A 390 17.44 -2.36 12.50
N ILE A 391 16.68 -2.37 11.40
CA ILE A 391 17.18 -2.83 10.08
C ILE A 391 18.27 -1.88 9.59
N ALA A 392 18.03 -0.56 9.68
CA ALA A 392 18.99 0.45 9.25
C ALA A 392 20.33 0.36 10.02
N ALA A 393 20.30 -0.08 11.28
CA ALA A 393 21.47 -0.19 12.15
C ALA A 393 22.18 -1.56 12.15
N GLU A 394 21.58 -2.59 11.56
CA GLU A 394 22.08 -3.97 11.63
C GLU A 394 23.51 -4.08 11.06
N GLY A 395 24.44 -4.63 11.84
CA GLY A 395 25.85 -4.78 11.46
C GLY A 395 26.61 -3.47 11.18
N ASN A 396 26.12 -2.30 11.60
CA ASN A 396 26.81 -1.01 11.44
C ASN A 396 27.09 -0.34 12.80
N PRO A 397 28.31 -0.47 13.36
CA PRO A 397 28.69 0.19 14.62
C PRO A 397 28.90 1.71 14.45
N GLY A 398 29.11 2.18 13.23
CA GLY A 398 29.29 3.61 12.90
C GLY A 398 27.99 4.40 12.83
N ILE A 399 26.83 3.75 12.81
CA ILE A 399 25.56 4.46 12.65
C ILE A 399 25.26 5.37 13.85
N ARG A 400 24.71 6.55 13.57
CA ARG A 400 24.11 7.47 14.52
C ARG A 400 22.67 7.74 14.07
N ILE A 401 21.73 6.98 14.64
CA ILE A 401 20.31 7.07 14.33
C ILE A 401 19.76 8.39 14.85
N LEU A 402 19.08 9.13 13.97
CA LEU A 402 18.35 10.35 14.27
C LEU A 402 16.88 10.13 13.88
N PRO A 403 15.98 9.88 14.84
CA PRO A 403 14.56 9.78 14.55
C PRO A 403 13.97 11.14 14.16
N ALA A 404 13.19 11.17 13.08
CA ALA A 404 12.27 12.25 12.77
C ALA A 404 10.86 11.67 12.75
N ARG A 405 10.12 11.86 13.83
CA ARG A 405 8.83 11.19 14.01
C ARG A 405 7.70 11.96 13.33
N ILE A 406 6.92 11.25 12.53
CA ILE A 406 5.60 11.64 12.02
C ILE A 406 4.55 10.95 12.89
N THR A 407 3.52 11.69 13.33
CA THR A 407 2.35 11.05 13.93
C THR A 407 1.35 10.66 12.84
N PHE A 408 0.95 9.40 12.83
CA PHE A 408 -0.11 8.89 11.96
C PHE A 408 -1.37 8.66 12.78
N ASP A 409 -2.54 8.98 12.24
CA ASP A 409 -3.79 8.71 12.91
C ASP A 409 -4.08 7.21 12.86
N PHE A 410 -4.38 6.62 14.01
CA PHE A 410 -4.67 5.19 14.15
C PHE A 410 -6.18 4.90 14.22
N ARG A 411 -7.00 5.95 14.20
CA ARG A 411 -8.46 5.83 14.29
C ARG A 411 -9.07 5.45 12.96
N MET A 412 -10.19 4.72 13.01
CA MET A 412 -10.90 4.29 11.81
C MET A 412 -11.50 5.47 11.01
N ILE A 413 -11.74 6.60 11.68
CA ILE A 413 -12.13 7.87 11.06
C ILE A 413 -11.07 8.91 11.43
N PRO A 414 -10.43 9.56 10.45
CA PRO A 414 -9.42 10.58 10.70
C PRO A 414 -9.94 11.72 11.60
N THR A 415 -9.15 12.06 12.61
CA THR A 415 -9.44 13.15 13.55
C THR A 415 -9.18 14.51 12.92
N VAL A 416 -8.07 14.62 12.18
CA VAL A 416 -7.68 15.85 11.47
C VAL A 416 -8.50 16.01 10.19
N THR A 417 -9.09 17.18 10.01
CA THR A 417 -9.76 17.56 8.76
C THR A 417 -8.71 18.09 7.77
N PRO A 418 -8.59 17.51 6.56
CA PRO A 418 -7.70 18.06 5.55
C PRO A 418 -8.07 19.51 5.20
N SER A 419 -7.08 20.38 5.12
CA SER A 419 -7.25 21.78 4.74
C SER A 419 -5.94 22.37 4.20
N VAL A 420 -6.04 23.47 3.45
CA VAL A 420 -4.86 24.21 2.97
C VAL A 420 -3.99 24.69 4.13
N GLU A 421 -4.58 25.13 5.24
CA GLU A 421 -3.82 25.58 6.41
C GLU A 421 -3.07 24.43 7.09
N GLN A 422 -3.70 23.27 7.22
CA GLN A 422 -3.02 22.07 7.72
C GLN A 422 -1.89 21.63 6.77
N ALA A 423 -2.14 21.61 5.46
CA ALA A 423 -1.12 21.27 4.46
C ALA A 423 0.08 22.21 4.50
N LYS A 424 -0.12 23.52 4.72
CA LYS A 424 0.97 24.49 4.89
C LYS A 424 1.81 24.19 6.14
N LYS A 425 1.20 23.75 7.23
CA LYS A 425 1.94 23.35 8.44
C LYS A 425 2.77 22.10 8.18
N GLU A 426 2.20 21.09 7.54
CA GLU A 426 2.89 19.85 7.18
C GLU A 426 4.02 20.11 6.17
N ALA A 427 3.79 20.98 5.18
CA ALA A 427 4.81 21.46 4.26
C ALA A 427 5.97 22.16 4.99
N LYS A 428 5.66 23.03 5.96
CA LYS A 428 6.67 23.64 6.81
C LYS A 428 7.44 22.60 7.63
N ALA A 429 6.74 21.64 8.24
CA ALA A 429 7.37 20.56 9.01
C ALA A 429 8.33 19.71 8.14
N ALA A 430 7.97 19.41 6.89
CA ALA A 430 8.86 18.73 5.95
C ALA A 430 10.11 19.56 5.60
N LEU A 431 9.95 20.86 5.34
CA LEU A 431 11.06 21.79 5.10
C LEU A 431 11.99 21.90 6.32
N ASP A 432 11.41 22.08 7.51
CA ASP A 432 12.14 22.17 8.77
C ASP A 432 12.88 20.85 9.08
N THR A 433 12.25 19.70 8.84
CA THR A 433 12.84 18.37 9.07
C THR A 433 14.09 18.18 8.20
N VAL A 434 14.01 18.51 6.91
CA VAL A 434 15.18 18.39 6.03
C VAL A 434 16.25 19.43 6.40
N ALA A 435 15.87 20.66 6.76
CA ALA A 435 16.81 21.65 7.25
C ALA A 435 17.55 21.18 8.52
N TYR A 436 16.83 20.55 9.46
CA TYR A 436 17.38 19.94 10.66
C TYR A 436 18.35 18.81 10.32
N PHE A 437 17.97 17.90 9.42
CA PHE A 437 18.84 16.84 8.92
C PHE A 437 20.16 17.38 8.36
N ARG A 438 20.11 18.46 7.60
CA ARG A 438 21.32 19.13 7.07
C ARG A 438 22.18 19.69 8.18
N LYS A 439 21.60 20.41 9.15
CA LYS A 439 22.31 20.96 10.33
C LYS A 439 22.95 19.84 11.17
N ALA A 440 22.26 18.73 11.32
CA ALA A 440 22.71 17.54 12.06
C ALA A 440 23.75 16.68 11.30
N GLY A 441 24.07 17.00 10.04
CA GLY A 441 25.02 16.25 9.23
C GLY A 441 24.52 14.86 8.81
N VAL A 442 23.19 14.69 8.70
CA VAL A 442 22.59 13.47 8.15
C VAL A 442 23.10 13.24 6.73
N ARG A 443 23.46 12.00 6.40
CA ARG A 443 23.93 11.61 5.06
C ARG A 443 22.98 10.66 4.34
N VAL A 444 22.16 9.93 5.08
CA VAL A 444 21.15 9.01 4.56
C VAL A 444 19.86 9.19 5.35
N VAL A 445 18.72 9.26 4.69
CA VAL A 445 17.40 9.28 5.32
C VAL A 445 16.59 8.10 4.81
N ASN A 446 16.10 7.25 5.71
CA ASN A 446 15.09 6.26 5.37
C ASN A 446 13.69 6.86 5.58
N MET A 447 12.80 6.63 4.61
CA MET A 447 11.40 7.05 4.62
C MET A 447 10.51 5.85 4.31
N SER A 448 9.93 5.24 5.36
CA SER A 448 9.02 4.10 5.22
C SER A 448 7.56 4.50 5.47
N TRP A 449 7.16 5.63 4.87
CA TRP A 449 5.79 6.16 4.89
C TRP A 449 5.40 6.60 3.47
N GLY A 450 4.10 6.79 3.24
CA GLY A 450 3.61 7.27 1.95
C GLY A 450 2.28 8.00 2.08
N GLY A 451 1.97 8.82 1.08
CA GLY A 451 0.68 9.48 0.93
C GLY A 451 0.35 9.71 -0.53
N ASP A 452 -0.94 9.85 -0.83
CA ASP A 452 -1.45 10.16 -2.16
C ASP A 452 -2.62 11.16 -2.08
N ARG A 453 -2.91 11.77 -3.23
CA ARG A 453 -4.05 12.68 -3.37
C ARG A 453 -5.39 12.01 -3.04
N LYS A 454 -5.53 10.71 -3.33
CA LYS A 454 -6.80 10.01 -3.21
C LYS A 454 -7.25 9.91 -1.76
N SER A 455 -6.32 9.66 -0.86
CA SER A 455 -6.53 9.60 0.58
C SER A 455 -6.99 10.95 1.15
N ILE A 456 -6.51 12.07 0.58
CA ILE A 456 -6.99 13.41 0.93
C ILE A 456 -8.44 13.62 0.46
N GLU A 457 -8.77 13.23 -0.78
CA GLU A 457 -10.14 13.33 -1.31
C GLU A 457 -11.14 12.50 -0.48
N VAL A 458 -10.77 11.27 -0.12
CA VAL A 458 -11.56 10.38 0.76
C VAL A 458 -11.72 10.99 2.16
N ALA A 459 -10.65 11.52 2.74
CA ALA A 459 -10.72 12.17 4.05
C ALA A 459 -11.60 13.43 4.03
N LEU A 460 -11.59 14.22 2.95
CA LEU A 460 -12.51 15.36 2.79
C LEU A 460 -13.97 14.89 2.78
N GLU A 461 -14.29 13.83 2.04
CA GLU A 461 -15.64 13.24 2.01
C GLU A 461 -16.05 12.72 3.40
N GLN A 462 -15.19 11.96 4.07
CA GLN A 462 -15.45 11.42 5.41
C GLN A 462 -15.70 12.53 6.45
N LYS A 463 -15.11 13.71 6.25
CA LYS A 463 -15.27 14.88 7.10
C LYS A 463 -16.34 15.85 6.61
N GLY A 464 -17.12 15.49 5.59
CA GLY A 464 -18.20 16.31 5.05
C GLY A 464 -17.72 17.66 4.48
N VAL A 465 -16.48 17.73 4.03
CA VAL A 465 -15.87 18.94 3.45
C VAL A 465 -16.02 18.91 1.94
N GLY A 466 -16.37 20.06 1.35
CA GLY A 466 -16.65 20.19 -0.09
C GLY A 466 -18.09 19.78 -0.42
N SER A 467 -18.83 20.69 -1.05
CA SER A 467 -20.27 20.53 -1.35
C SER A 467 -20.55 19.59 -2.53
N SER A 468 -19.53 19.28 -3.34
CA SER A 468 -19.62 18.38 -4.49
C SER A 468 -18.35 17.52 -4.63
N PRO A 469 -18.44 16.37 -5.32
CA PRO A 469 -17.26 15.58 -5.67
C PRO A 469 -16.20 16.39 -6.45
N GLU A 470 -16.62 17.28 -7.33
CA GLU A 470 -15.73 18.14 -8.13
C GLU A 470 -14.98 19.15 -7.23
N GLU A 471 -15.66 19.73 -6.26
CA GLU A 471 -15.03 20.62 -5.27
C GLU A 471 -14.02 19.86 -4.41
N ARG A 472 -14.36 18.66 -3.93
CA ARG A 472 -13.42 17.80 -3.17
C ARG A 472 -12.19 17.42 -4.00
N ALA A 473 -12.37 17.13 -5.29
CA ALA A 473 -11.27 16.85 -6.20
C ALA A 473 -10.33 18.05 -6.37
N ALA A 474 -10.89 19.27 -6.51
CA ALA A 474 -10.11 20.49 -6.61
C ALA A 474 -9.35 20.78 -5.31
N MET A 475 -10.02 20.68 -4.16
CA MET A 475 -9.43 20.88 -2.83
C MET A 475 -8.31 19.87 -2.56
N SER A 476 -8.54 18.57 -2.81
CA SER A 476 -7.51 17.54 -2.60
C SER A 476 -6.29 17.77 -3.48
N ARG A 477 -6.47 18.23 -4.72
CA ARG A 477 -5.37 18.56 -5.63
C ARG A 477 -4.55 19.75 -5.13
N GLU A 478 -5.20 20.79 -4.62
CA GLU A 478 -4.51 21.95 -4.02
C GLU A 478 -3.73 21.54 -2.76
N ILE A 479 -4.37 20.84 -1.82
CA ILE A 479 -3.77 20.36 -0.57
C ILE A 479 -2.56 19.46 -0.87
N PHE A 480 -2.74 18.49 -1.76
CA PHE A 480 -1.69 17.55 -2.14
C PHE A 480 -0.49 18.26 -2.80
N ALA A 481 -0.74 19.22 -3.69
CA ALA A 481 0.33 19.98 -4.34
C ALA A 481 1.20 20.72 -3.32
N ILE A 482 0.59 21.35 -2.30
CA ILE A 482 1.33 22.05 -1.23
C ILE A 482 2.30 21.10 -0.52
N GLN A 483 1.82 19.91 -0.11
CA GLN A 483 2.64 18.92 0.60
C GLN A 483 3.74 18.36 -0.32
N ARG A 484 3.37 17.91 -1.53
CA ARG A 484 4.29 17.33 -2.51
C ARG A 484 5.39 18.31 -2.89
N ASP A 485 5.03 19.55 -3.25
CA ASP A 485 5.99 20.53 -3.77
C ASP A 485 6.98 20.96 -2.67
N ALA A 486 6.51 21.10 -1.43
CA ALA A 486 7.38 21.39 -0.30
C ALA A 486 8.35 20.23 -0.01
N LEU A 487 7.89 18.98 -0.09
CA LEU A 487 8.73 17.80 0.09
C LEU A 487 9.78 17.67 -1.02
N ASP A 488 9.39 17.84 -2.30
CA ASP A 488 10.33 17.88 -3.44
C ASP A 488 11.37 18.99 -3.23
N GLN A 489 10.93 20.20 -2.93
CA GLN A 489 11.81 21.35 -2.69
C GLN A 489 12.80 21.06 -1.55
N ALA A 490 12.32 20.53 -0.43
CA ALA A 490 13.15 20.23 0.73
C ALA A 490 14.24 19.21 0.37
N MET A 491 13.86 18.08 -0.22
CA MET A 491 14.77 16.98 -0.56
C MET A 491 15.75 17.37 -1.67
N ARG A 492 15.29 18.09 -2.69
CA ARG A 492 16.14 18.62 -3.78
C ARG A 492 17.15 19.65 -3.27
N GLY A 493 16.78 20.41 -2.24
CA GLY A 493 17.64 21.38 -1.56
C GLY A 493 18.73 20.76 -0.66
N ALA A 494 18.76 19.42 -0.52
CA ALA A 494 19.71 18.68 0.30
C ALA A 494 20.49 17.63 -0.51
N PRO A 495 21.22 18.02 -1.58
CA PRO A 495 21.90 17.08 -2.49
C PRO A 495 22.97 16.21 -1.79
N GLU A 496 23.44 16.59 -0.60
CA GLU A 496 24.37 15.85 0.25
C GLU A 496 23.73 14.67 1.02
N ILE A 497 22.39 14.62 1.05
CA ILE A 497 21.59 13.60 1.72
C ILE A 497 21.01 12.64 0.69
N LEU A 498 21.27 11.34 0.88
CA LEU A 498 20.61 10.28 0.12
C LEU A 498 19.27 9.93 0.77
N PHE A 499 18.17 10.16 0.07
CA PHE A 499 16.83 9.77 0.52
C PHE A 499 16.46 8.37 0.01
N VAL A 500 15.99 7.50 0.88
CA VAL A 500 15.62 6.12 0.55
C VAL A 500 14.15 5.91 0.91
N ALA A 501 13.30 5.81 -0.11
CA ALA A 501 11.85 5.65 0.04
C ALA A 501 11.42 4.19 -0.15
N ALA A 502 10.49 3.74 0.67
CA ALA A 502 9.75 2.50 0.42
C ALA A 502 8.83 2.67 -0.81
N ALA A 503 8.80 1.70 -1.73
CA ALA A 503 8.03 1.82 -2.98
C ALA A 503 6.51 1.86 -2.80
N GLY A 504 5.97 1.23 -1.76
CA GLY A 504 4.53 1.08 -1.52
C GLY A 504 4.09 -0.39 -1.50
N ASN A 505 2.96 -0.65 -0.83
CA ASN A 505 2.43 -2.00 -0.60
C ASN A 505 1.08 -2.26 -1.30
N SER A 506 0.74 -1.46 -2.32
CA SER A 506 -0.59 -1.46 -2.94
C SER A 506 -0.63 -2.16 -4.30
N ASP A 507 0.50 -2.68 -4.77
CA ASP A 507 0.62 -3.29 -6.10
C ASP A 507 0.07 -2.42 -7.24
N ASN A 508 0.32 -1.12 -7.14
CA ASN A 508 -0.05 -0.12 -8.12
C ASN A 508 1.19 0.39 -8.86
N ASP A 509 0.96 1.17 -9.91
CA ASP A 509 2.01 1.99 -10.51
C ASP A 509 2.19 3.25 -9.67
N ASN A 510 3.43 3.45 -9.22
CA ASN A 510 3.84 4.52 -8.32
C ASN A 510 3.65 5.93 -8.92
N GLU A 511 3.88 6.08 -10.23
CA GLU A 511 3.74 7.36 -10.94
C GLU A 511 2.25 7.67 -11.18
N PHE A 512 1.46 6.67 -11.56
CA PHE A 512 0.03 6.84 -11.81
C PHE A 512 -0.75 7.21 -10.54
N ALA A 513 -0.35 6.64 -9.40
CA ALA A 513 -1.00 6.89 -8.12
C ALA A 513 -0.59 8.23 -7.45
N GLU A 514 0.32 9.01 -8.07
CA GLU A 514 0.86 10.25 -7.50
C GLU A 514 1.37 10.05 -6.06
N LEU A 515 2.09 8.97 -5.76
CA LEU A 515 2.57 8.68 -4.39
C LEU A 515 3.74 9.60 -3.99
N ILE A 516 3.77 10.06 -2.74
CA ILE A 516 4.95 10.70 -2.12
C ILE A 516 5.40 9.96 -0.86
N PRO A 517 6.71 9.91 -0.55
CA PRO A 517 7.81 10.41 -1.37
C PRO A 517 8.12 9.50 -2.57
N SER A 518 7.64 8.25 -2.59
CA SER A 518 8.10 7.21 -3.50
C SER A 518 7.98 7.56 -4.98
N GLY A 519 6.98 8.33 -5.39
CA GLY A 519 6.75 8.78 -6.77
C GLY A 519 7.55 10.01 -7.19
N LEU A 520 8.28 10.66 -6.27
CA LEU A 520 9.16 11.77 -6.62
C LEU A 520 10.37 11.29 -7.46
N SER A 521 10.86 12.16 -8.34
CA SER A 521 12.04 11.92 -9.16
C SER A 521 13.14 12.92 -8.82
N LEU A 522 14.11 12.46 -8.04
CA LEU A 522 15.20 13.26 -7.49
C LEU A 522 16.55 12.56 -7.71
N PRO A 523 17.63 13.29 -8.04
CA PRO A 523 18.95 12.71 -8.29
C PRO A 523 19.58 12.10 -7.04
N ASN A 524 19.15 12.52 -5.84
CA ASN A 524 19.61 12.06 -4.54
C ASN A 524 18.58 11.15 -3.84
N MET A 525 17.76 10.42 -4.60
CA MET A 525 16.73 9.54 -4.07
C MET A 525 16.78 8.14 -4.68
N MET A 526 16.50 7.11 -3.87
CA MET A 526 16.20 5.75 -4.30
C MET A 526 14.80 5.34 -3.84
N THR A 527 14.02 4.74 -4.73
CA THR A 527 12.75 4.08 -4.38
C THR A 527 12.96 2.57 -4.41
N VAL A 528 12.68 1.90 -3.29
CA VAL A 528 13.09 0.51 -3.06
C VAL A 528 11.87 -0.42 -2.96
N GLY A 529 11.81 -1.40 -3.86
CA GLY A 529 10.81 -2.46 -3.85
C GLY A 529 11.19 -3.63 -2.93
N ALA A 530 10.22 -4.50 -2.65
CA ALA A 530 10.40 -5.64 -1.75
C ALA A 530 10.57 -6.97 -2.49
N ILE A 531 11.57 -7.75 -2.06
CA ILE A 531 11.74 -9.16 -2.40
C ILE A 531 11.71 -10.03 -1.14
N ASP A 532 11.52 -11.33 -1.30
CA ASP A 532 11.86 -12.33 -0.29
C ASP A 532 13.35 -12.70 -0.33
N ARG A 533 13.81 -13.54 0.61
CA ARG A 533 15.21 -14.01 0.69
C ARG A 533 15.66 -14.88 -0.49
N SER A 534 14.72 -15.37 -1.31
CA SER A 534 15.02 -16.12 -2.53
C SER A 534 15.21 -15.23 -3.76
N GLY A 535 14.98 -13.92 -3.61
CA GLY A 535 15.10 -12.94 -4.69
C GLY A 535 13.81 -12.71 -5.48
N LYS A 536 12.68 -13.26 -5.04
CA LYS A 536 11.40 -13.07 -5.73
C LYS A 536 10.71 -11.80 -5.25
N PRO A 537 10.18 -10.96 -6.14
CA PRO A 537 9.32 -9.83 -5.76
C PRO A 537 8.12 -10.29 -4.94
N THR A 538 7.78 -9.56 -3.89
CA THR A 538 6.59 -9.84 -3.11
C THR A 538 5.32 -9.48 -3.89
N SER A 539 4.20 -10.14 -3.60
CA SER A 539 2.92 -9.87 -4.30
C SER A 539 2.39 -8.46 -4.07
N PHE A 540 2.76 -7.82 -2.95
CA PHE A 540 2.30 -6.49 -2.55
C PHE A 540 3.16 -5.32 -3.05
N THR A 541 4.40 -5.56 -3.51
CA THR A 541 5.31 -4.46 -3.85
C THR A 541 4.72 -3.60 -4.98
N THR A 542 4.59 -2.31 -4.72
CA THR A 542 4.32 -1.27 -5.74
C THR A 542 5.48 -1.25 -6.74
N PHE A 543 5.17 -0.94 -8.00
CA PHE A 543 6.11 -0.93 -9.12
C PHE A 543 6.03 0.40 -9.88
N GLY A 544 6.95 0.61 -10.81
CA GLY A 544 7.01 1.82 -11.63
C GLY A 544 8.37 1.93 -12.29
N LYS A 545 8.55 2.88 -13.21
CA LYS A 545 9.85 3.10 -13.87
C LYS A 545 10.93 3.56 -12.88
N ASN A 546 10.52 4.21 -11.80
CA ASN A 546 11.39 4.67 -10.73
C ASN A 546 11.70 3.60 -9.65
N VAL A 547 11.12 2.39 -9.75
CA VAL A 547 11.37 1.28 -8.80
C VAL A 547 12.24 0.22 -9.48
N THR A 548 13.55 0.45 -9.51
CA THR A 548 14.53 -0.43 -10.17
C THR A 548 15.34 -1.27 -9.20
N LEU A 549 15.48 -0.84 -7.95
CA LEU A 549 16.24 -1.52 -6.90
C LEU A 549 15.32 -2.19 -5.88
N TYR A 550 15.70 -3.40 -5.48
CA TYR A 550 14.94 -4.23 -4.57
C TYR A 550 15.81 -4.75 -3.43
N ALA A 551 15.21 -4.85 -2.25
CA ALA A 551 15.84 -5.40 -1.05
C ALA A 551 14.89 -6.34 -0.29
N ASN A 552 15.44 -7.14 0.63
CA ASN A 552 14.62 -8.04 1.44
C ASN A 552 13.58 -7.26 2.26
N GLY A 553 12.31 -7.55 2.02
CA GLY A 553 11.16 -6.93 2.66
C GLY A 553 10.10 -7.93 3.10
N PHE A 554 10.42 -9.22 3.16
CA PHE A 554 9.49 -10.27 3.59
C PHE A 554 10.06 -11.02 4.81
N GLU A 555 9.26 -11.12 5.88
CA GLU A 555 9.64 -11.75 7.15
C GLU A 555 10.98 -11.23 7.72
N VAL A 556 11.21 -9.92 7.64
CA VAL A 556 12.44 -9.28 8.11
C VAL A 556 12.40 -9.12 9.62
N ASN A 557 13.35 -9.75 10.30
CA ASN A 557 13.43 -9.75 11.76
C ASN A 557 14.15 -8.51 12.28
N SER A 558 13.49 -7.69 13.10
CA SER A 558 14.08 -6.49 13.70
C SER A 558 13.43 -6.17 15.05
N TYR A 559 13.94 -5.16 15.74
CA TYR A 559 13.47 -4.75 17.05
C TYR A 559 12.06 -4.13 17.00
N VAL A 560 11.25 -4.43 17.99
CA VAL A 560 10.07 -3.63 18.34
C VAL A 560 10.34 -2.92 19.68
N PRO A 561 9.59 -1.88 20.05
CA PRO A 561 9.77 -1.21 21.34
C PRO A 561 9.77 -2.20 22.51
N GLY A 562 10.59 -1.91 23.53
CA GLY A 562 10.88 -2.85 24.62
C GLY A 562 11.98 -3.87 24.30
N GLY A 563 12.54 -3.86 23.09
CA GLY A 563 13.77 -4.60 22.74
C GLY A 563 13.57 -6.03 22.25
N GLN A 564 12.33 -6.51 22.17
CA GLN A 564 12.02 -7.80 21.53
C GLN A 564 12.23 -7.72 20.02
N LYS A 565 12.38 -8.86 19.34
CA LYS A 565 12.43 -8.91 17.87
C LYS A 565 11.17 -9.55 17.29
N MET A 566 10.65 -8.95 16.22
CA MET A 566 9.49 -9.46 15.46
C MET A 566 9.78 -9.40 13.96
N LYS A 567 9.17 -10.30 13.19
CA LYS A 567 9.28 -10.34 11.73
C LYS A 567 8.17 -9.53 11.10
N PHE A 568 8.51 -8.47 10.36
CA PHE A 568 7.55 -7.68 9.57
C PHE A 568 7.79 -7.90 8.07
N SER A 569 6.75 -7.65 7.27
CA SER A 569 6.80 -7.70 5.81
C SER A 569 6.26 -6.39 5.23
N GLY A 570 6.96 -5.84 4.24
CA GLY A 570 6.60 -4.60 3.56
C GLY A 570 7.79 -3.97 2.84
N THR A 571 7.54 -3.09 1.87
CA THR A 571 8.60 -2.23 1.32
C THR A 571 9.25 -1.36 2.39
N SER A 572 8.53 -1.10 3.48
CA SER A 572 9.04 -0.46 4.69
C SER A 572 10.21 -1.19 5.35
N MET A 573 10.36 -2.50 5.13
CA MET A 573 11.50 -3.30 5.61
C MET A 573 12.59 -3.42 4.54
N ALA A 574 12.26 -3.23 3.26
CA ALA A 574 13.21 -3.21 2.15
C ALA A 574 14.01 -1.89 2.10
N ALA A 575 13.35 -0.75 2.22
CA ALA A 575 14.01 0.57 2.24
C ALA A 575 15.15 0.69 3.28
N PRO A 576 14.97 0.29 4.56
CA PRO A 576 16.05 0.41 5.54
C PRO A 576 17.20 -0.56 5.30
N ASN A 577 16.99 -1.67 4.58
CA ASN A 577 18.08 -2.52 4.11
C ASN A 577 18.97 -1.76 3.10
N ALA A 578 18.37 -1.00 2.17
CA ALA A 578 19.12 -0.17 1.24
C ALA A 578 19.82 1.01 1.95
N ALA A 579 19.13 1.67 2.89
CA ALA A 579 19.71 2.73 3.72
C ALA A 579 20.90 2.22 4.56
N ASN A 580 20.80 1.00 5.10
CA ASN A 580 21.89 0.34 5.81
C ASN A 580 23.14 0.14 4.92
N VAL A 581 22.96 -0.29 3.67
CA VAL A 581 24.05 -0.44 2.70
C VAL A 581 24.74 0.90 2.45
N ALA A 582 23.96 1.95 2.13
CA ALA A 582 24.51 3.29 1.92
C ALA A 582 25.25 3.83 3.16
N ALA A 583 24.69 3.62 4.36
CA ALA A 583 25.31 4.04 5.61
C ALA A 583 26.63 3.30 5.88
N LYS A 584 26.72 2.00 5.55
CA LYS A 584 27.97 1.23 5.66
C LYS A 584 29.02 1.69 4.66
N MET A 585 28.62 2.01 3.43
CA MET A 585 29.50 2.57 2.41
C MET A 585 30.10 3.91 2.86
N LEU A 586 29.29 4.80 3.43
CA LEU A 586 29.75 6.06 4.00
C LEU A 586 30.65 5.88 5.23
N ALA A 587 30.39 4.84 6.02
CA ALA A 587 31.19 4.57 7.22
C ALA A 587 32.61 4.10 6.86
N VAL A 588 32.80 3.42 5.72
CA VAL A 588 34.11 3.02 5.20
C VAL A 588 34.71 4.03 4.24
N ASN A 589 33.90 4.89 3.62
CA ASN A 589 34.32 5.93 2.68
C ASN A 589 33.40 7.18 2.78
N PRO A 590 33.71 8.12 3.70
CA PRO A 590 32.86 9.27 3.98
C PRO A 590 32.71 10.28 2.84
N GLU A 591 33.68 10.30 1.91
CA GLU A 591 33.77 11.26 0.80
C GLU A 591 32.83 10.93 -0.36
N LEU A 592 32.15 9.77 -0.32
CA LEU A 592 31.19 9.39 -1.35
C LEU A 592 30.04 10.41 -1.40
N THR A 593 29.80 10.94 -2.60
CA THR A 593 28.62 11.73 -2.91
C THR A 593 27.37 10.85 -3.00
N THR A 594 26.18 11.46 -2.92
CA THR A 594 24.90 10.76 -3.07
C THR A 594 24.78 10.05 -4.42
N GLN A 595 25.22 10.69 -5.51
CA GLN A 595 25.26 10.05 -6.82
C GLN A 595 26.19 8.84 -6.85
N GLN A 596 27.40 8.95 -6.29
CA GLN A 596 28.32 7.80 -6.21
C GLN A 596 27.75 6.66 -5.37
N LEU A 597 27.00 6.94 -4.29
CA LEU A 597 26.31 5.90 -3.53
C LEU A 597 25.31 5.15 -4.40
N ILE A 598 24.45 5.88 -5.13
CA ILE A 598 23.44 5.28 -6.02
C ILE A 598 24.12 4.45 -7.13
N ASP A 599 25.15 5.00 -7.76
CA ASP A 599 25.88 4.34 -8.85
C ASP A 599 26.56 3.06 -8.38
N LEU A 600 27.24 3.10 -7.24
CA LEU A 600 27.93 1.93 -6.67
C LEU A 600 26.94 0.86 -6.17
N ILE A 601 25.82 1.27 -5.56
CA ILE A 601 24.76 0.34 -5.15
C ILE A 601 24.16 -0.34 -6.39
N SER A 602 23.88 0.43 -7.44
CA SER A 602 23.31 -0.08 -8.69
C SER A 602 24.27 -1.00 -9.43
N ALA A 603 25.55 -0.64 -9.50
CA ALA A 603 26.60 -1.45 -10.13
C ALA A 603 26.91 -2.74 -9.35
N GLY A 604 26.77 -2.71 -8.03
CA GLY A 604 26.93 -3.88 -7.16
C GLY A 604 25.72 -4.82 -7.17
N ALA A 605 24.55 -4.35 -7.59
CA ALA A 605 23.30 -5.12 -7.56
C ALA A 605 23.29 -6.28 -8.57
N ASP A 606 22.59 -7.35 -8.22
CA ASP A 606 22.43 -8.54 -9.05
C ASP A 606 21.15 -8.42 -9.91
N PRO A 607 21.16 -8.82 -11.19
CA PRO A 607 19.95 -8.83 -12.00
C PRO A 607 18.84 -9.67 -11.35
N MET A 608 17.63 -9.15 -11.33
CA MET A 608 16.49 -9.88 -10.80
C MET A 608 16.06 -10.98 -11.77
N PRO A 609 15.99 -12.26 -11.33
CA PRO A 609 15.61 -13.35 -12.22
C PRO A 609 14.24 -13.13 -12.86
N GLY A 610 14.19 -13.12 -14.20
CA GLY A 610 12.95 -12.98 -14.97
C GLY A 610 12.34 -11.58 -15.01
N GLN A 611 13.06 -10.55 -14.55
CA GLN A 611 12.57 -9.16 -14.51
C GLN A 611 13.62 -8.22 -15.10
N GLU A 612 13.53 -7.93 -16.39
CA GLU A 612 14.46 -7.04 -17.08
C GLU A 612 14.43 -5.62 -16.49
N GLY A 613 15.61 -5.02 -16.32
CA GLY A 613 15.76 -3.66 -15.77
C GLY A 613 15.52 -3.54 -14.26
N ARG A 614 15.30 -4.65 -13.55
CA ARG A 614 15.16 -4.69 -12.09
C ARG A 614 16.32 -5.43 -11.45
N PHE A 615 16.79 -4.93 -10.31
CA PHE A 615 18.01 -5.41 -9.67
C PHE A 615 17.79 -5.61 -8.17
N ILE A 616 18.47 -6.63 -7.63
CA ILE A 616 18.50 -6.97 -6.21
C ILE A 616 19.77 -6.39 -5.62
N ILE A 617 19.63 -5.52 -4.62
CA ILE A 617 20.78 -4.93 -3.93
C ILE A 617 21.64 -6.04 -3.33
N ASN A 618 22.96 -5.99 -3.56
CA ASN A 618 23.93 -6.90 -2.95
C ASN A 618 24.78 -6.14 -1.93
N PRO A 619 24.45 -6.22 -0.61
CA PRO A 619 25.11 -5.41 0.41
C PRO A 619 26.63 -5.56 0.43
N ARG A 620 27.14 -6.79 0.33
CA ARG A 620 28.57 -7.10 0.34
C ARG A 620 29.30 -6.46 -0.84
N LYS A 621 28.83 -6.68 -2.06
CA LYS A 621 29.46 -6.11 -3.27
C LYS A 621 29.49 -4.59 -3.21
N SER A 622 28.37 -3.95 -2.86
CA SER A 622 28.30 -2.48 -2.79
C SER A 622 29.26 -1.88 -1.77
N VAL A 623 29.37 -2.47 -0.57
CA VAL A 623 30.33 -2.03 0.46
C VAL A 623 31.78 -2.30 0.05
N GLU A 624 32.07 -3.42 -0.60
CA GLU A 624 33.41 -3.72 -1.13
C GLU A 624 33.83 -2.74 -2.23
N MET A 625 32.91 -2.37 -3.12
CA MET A 625 33.15 -1.33 -4.13
C MET A 625 33.41 0.04 -3.50
N ALA A 626 32.67 0.41 -2.44
CA ALA A 626 32.91 1.65 -1.70
C ALA A 626 34.30 1.72 -1.05
N ARG A 627 34.81 0.60 -0.51
CA ARG A 627 36.19 0.53 0.03
C ARG A 627 37.27 0.75 -1.04
N GLN A 628 36.98 0.43 -2.29
CA GLN A 628 37.92 0.55 -3.41
C GLN A 628 37.83 1.91 -4.12
N ALA A 629 36.70 2.61 -4.00
CA ALA A 629 36.50 3.93 -4.56
C ALA A 629 37.44 4.95 -3.88
N GLY A 630 38.30 5.63 -4.64
CA GLY A 630 39.28 6.61 -4.13
C GLY A 630 40.72 6.10 -3.95
N ASN A 631 40.98 4.80 -4.15
CA ASN A 631 42.34 4.23 -4.24
C ASN A 631 42.88 4.18 -5.69
N LYS A 632 42.39 5.06 -6.58
CA LYS A 632 42.80 5.15 -7.98
C LYS A 632 43.30 6.54 -8.35
#